data_AF-A0A0W8FTX9-F1
#
_entry.id   AF-A0A0W8FTX9-F1
#
_cell.length_a   1.000
_cell.length_b   1.000
_cell.length_c   1.000
_cell.angle_alpha   90.00
_cell.angle_beta   90.00
_cell.angle_gamma   90.00
#
_symmetry.space_group_name_H-M   'P 1'
#
loop_
_entity.id
_entity.type
_entity.pdbx_description
1 polymer ?
#
loop_
_entity_poly.entity_id
_entity_poly.type
_entity_poly.pdbx_seq_one_letter_code
_entity_poly.pdbx_strand_id
1 'polypeptide(L)'
;MSKKVLIINPWIHDFAAYDFWIKPLGLLYVGSLLRQNGHKVHFIDCLDPYHPAMPQKDKKAPKRHIFGNGKFFRQIISTPDALKMYSRNYCRYGISPEIFREELKKQQDADIVLITSMMTYWYPGAFEVIKIIEEVLPQVPLVLGGKYATLCYDHALKFSGADFIITGAGEKPILQLFHKIFDEKPLFIPDENNLDSYPYPAFDLINKIEQLPIITSRGCPYHCSYCATHTFNDKFRRRDPLKVVDEIEYWKKKTGVDNFSFYDDALLVNPQNMIIPLLKELKRRNLSCRFHCPNGLHLREINEELSSLLYNSGFKTIRFGFETSDLTRQLQTGGKVNNEELYNAVSHLKKAGYKTDEIGIYLLCGMPGQKAKEVIDSIEFVQKCGAKPVLAEYSPIPGTKMWIEAVESSPFDIPGEPLYHNNSLLPCRNDDFNFTVYTELKKKLKRNFKTGNLA
;
A
#
# COMPACT_ATOMS: atom_id res chain seq x y z
N MET A 1 11.39 28.22 -17.04
CA MET A 1 10.22 28.17 -17.97
C MET A 1 9.33 27.03 -17.49
N SER A 2 8.01 27.11 -17.60
CA SER A 2 7.14 26.02 -17.12
C SER A 2 7.51 24.68 -17.78
N LYS A 3 8.03 23.74 -16.98
CA LYS A 3 8.37 22.38 -17.39
C LYS A 3 7.14 21.48 -17.54
N LYS A 4 7.21 20.53 -18.46
CA LYS A 4 6.22 19.47 -18.68
C LYS A 4 6.74 18.19 -18.04
N VAL A 5 6.14 17.85 -16.91
CA VAL A 5 6.50 16.70 -16.08
C VAL A 5 5.53 15.57 -16.40
N LEU A 6 6.07 14.42 -16.78
CA LEU A 6 5.28 13.20 -16.90
C LEU A 6 5.49 12.36 -15.62
N ILE A 7 4.42 12.09 -14.89
CA ILE A 7 4.46 11.16 -13.75
C ILE A 7 3.82 9.83 -14.16
N ILE A 8 4.43 8.71 -13.79
CA ILE A 8 3.98 7.37 -14.21
C ILE A 8 3.87 6.42 -13.03
N ASN A 9 2.69 5.82 -12.88
CA ASN A 9 2.50 4.65 -12.02
C ASN A 9 2.68 3.39 -12.88
N PRO A 10 3.74 2.59 -12.66
CA PRO A 10 4.07 1.50 -13.56
C PRO A 10 3.16 0.28 -13.36
N TRP A 11 3.29 -0.68 -14.27
CA TRP A 11 2.64 -1.97 -14.13
C TRP A 11 3.08 -2.70 -12.86
N ILE A 12 2.20 -3.58 -12.38
CA ILE A 12 2.59 -4.62 -11.43
C ILE A 12 2.93 -5.88 -12.24
N HIS A 13 4.13 -6.41 -12.02
CA HIS A 13 4.52 -7.74 -12.48
C HIS A 13 4.51 -8.66 -11.27
N ASP A 14 3.63 -9.67 -11.26
CA ASP A 14 3.47 -10.56 -10.12
C ASP A 14 2.70 -11.84 -10.50
N PHE A 15 2.61 -12.81 -9.58
CA PHE A 15 1.69 -13.94 -9.64
C PHE A 15 0.24 -13.55 -9.32
N ALA A 16 0.04 -12.47 -8.57
CA ALA A 16 -1.26 -11.95 -8.16
C ALA A 16 -1.19 -10.46 -7.85
N ALA A 17 -2.09 -9.67 -8.42
CA ALA A 17 -2.32 -8.29 -8.01
C ALA A 17 -3.82 -8.00 -7.93
N TYR A 18 -4.20 -7.16 -6.98
CA TYR A 18 -5.58 -6.75 -6.76
C TYR A 18 -5.60 -5.30 -6.28
N ASP A 19 -6.54 -4.53 -6.80
CA ASP A 19 -6.75 -3.15 -6.39
C ASP A 19 -7.44 -3.13 -5.03
N PHE A 20 -6.66 -3.13 -3.96
CA PHE A 20 -7.15 -2.90 -2.60
C PHE A 20 -7.23 -1.40 -2.30
N TRP A 21 -7.82 -0.61 -3.20
CA TRP A 21 -7.85 0.84 -3.13
C TRP A 21 -6.47 1.49 -3.31
N ILE A 22 -5.56 0.84 -4.03
CA ILE A 22 -4.18 1.32 -4.17
C ILE A 22 -4.12 2.50 -5.15
N LYS A 23 -3.38 3.55 -4.78
CA LYS A 23 -2.99 4.66 -5.66
C LYS A 23 -1.55 5.06 -5.33
N PRO A 24 -0.80 5.61 -6.30
CA PRO A 24 0.58 6.05 -6.10
C PRO A 24 0.64 7.38 -5.32
N LEU A 25 0.17 7.39 -4.06
CA LEU A 25 -0.11 8.61 -3.29
C LEU A 25 1.11 9.55 -3.21
N GLY A 26 2.30 9.03 -2.95
CA GLY A 26 3.53 9.82 -2.93
C GLY A 26 3.83 10.50 -4.28
N LEU A 27 3.59 9.81 -5.40
CA LEU A 27 3.77 10.36 -6.74
C LEU A 27 2.74 11.47 -7.02
N LEU A 28 1.49 11.31 -6.55
CA LEU A 28 0.44 12.32 -6.71
C LEU A 28 0.66 13.56 -5.83
N TYR A 29 1.25 13.42 -4.64
CA TYR A 29 1.73 14.55 -3.84
C TYR A 29 2.84 15.31 -4.57
N VAL A 30 3.83 14.60 -5.10
CA VAL A 30 4.90 15.19 -5.93
C VAL A 30 4.32 15.91 -7.14
N GLY A 31 3.34 15.33 -7.83
CA GLY A 31 2.66 15.98 -8.96
C GLY A 31 1.99 17.30 -8.57
N SER A 32 1.26 17.34 -7.46
CA SER A 32 0.66 18.58 -6.96
C SER A 32 1.70 19.62 -6.52
N LEU A 33 2.79 19.17 -5.89
CA LEU A 33 3.88 20.05 -5.49
C LEU A 33 4.54 20.73 -6.70
N LEU A 34 4.78 19.98 -7.77
CA LEU A 34 5.36 20.51 -9.01
C LEU A 34 4.39 21.48 -9.70
N ARG A 35 3.07 21.24 -9.65
CA ARG A 35 2.06 22.20 -10.12
C ARG A 35 2.09 23.51 -9.32
N GLN A 36 2.22 23.45 -8.00
CA GLN A 36 2.38 24.64 -7.15
C GLN A 36 3.66 25.42 -7.46
N ASN A 37 4.68 24.76 -8.02
CA ASN A 37 5.91 25.37 -8.50
C ASN A 37 5.83 25.82 -9.98
N GLY A 38 4.63 25.87 -10.57
CA GLY A 38 4.41 26.43 -11.90
C GLY A 38 4.66 25.47 -13.07
N HIS A 39 4.81 24.17 -12.80
CA HIS A 39 5.00 23.14 -13.84
C HIS A 39 3.67 22.53 -14.31
N LYS A 40 3.66 22.05 -15.55
CA LYS A 40 2.56 21.25 -16.10
C LYS A 40 2.83 19.78 -15.79
N VAL A 41 1.83 19.08 -15.26
CA VAL A 41 1.96 17.67 -14.86
C VAL A 41 0.93 16.84 -15.60
N HIS A 42 1.40 15.82 -16.31
CA HIS A 42 0.59 14.77 -16.93
C HIS A 42 0.82 13.45 -16.21
N PHE A 43 -0.21 12.60 -16.13
CA PHE A 43 -0.16 11.33 -15.44
C PHE A 43 -0.53 10.19 -16.37
N ILE A 44 0.30 9.14 -16.39
CA ILE A 44 -0.05 7.85 -16.98
C ILE A 44 -0.13 6.83 -15.85
N ASP A 45 -1.32 6.24 -15.68
CA ASP A 45 -1.53 5.13 -14.76
C ASP A 45 -1.57 3.82 -15.55
N CYS A 46 -0.47 3.06 -15.52
CA CYS A 46 -0.44 1.75 -16.15
C CYS A 46 -1.46 0.79 -15.51
N LEU A 47 -1.92 1.04 -14.28
CA LEU A 47 -2.91 0.22 -13.60
C LEU A 47 -4.37 0.65 -13.84
N ASP A 48 -4.64 1.65 -14.71
CA ASP A 48 -5.99 2.16 -14.93
C ASP A 48 -6.95 1.05 -15.45
N PRO A 49 -7.92 0.60 -14.63
CA PRO A 49 -8.88 -0.41 -15.05
C PRO A 49 -9.98 0.16 -15.97
N TYR A 50 -9.99 1.48 -16.19
CA TYR A 50 -10.99 2.22 -16.97
C TYR A 50 -10.42 2.87 -18.23
N HIS A 51 -9.17 2.54 -18.59
CA HIS A 51 -8.53 3.15 -19.76
C HIS A 51 -9.39 2.94 -21.02
N PRO A 52 -9.79 4.00 -21.74
CA PRO A 52 -10.80 3.94 -22.82
C PRO A 52 -10.38 3.07 -24.01
N ALA A 53 -9.06 2.91 -24.23
CA ALA A 53 -8.53 2.08 -25.30
C ALA A 53 -8.48 0.56 -24.99
N MET A 54 -8.68 0.14 -23.72
CA MET A 54 -8.61 -1.27 -23.34
C MET A 54 -9.83 -2.13 -23.75
N PRO A 55 -11.09 -1.66 -23.68
CA PRO A 55 -12.27 -2.48 -23.98
C PRO A 55 -12.50 -2.78 -25.48
N GLN A 56 -11.67 -2.29 -26.39
CA GLN A 56 -12.01 -2.23 -27.82
C GLN A 56 -11.61 -3.48 -28.64
N LYS A 57 -10.85 -4.43 -28.08
CA LYS A 57 -10.48 -5.68 -28.77
C LYS A 57 -10.68 -6.89 -27.87
N ASP A 58 -11.84 -7.54 -27.98
CA ASP A 58 -12.16 -8.91 -27.52
C ASP A 58 -11.86 -9.28 -26.04
N LYS A 59 -11.57 -8.32 -25.16
CA LYS A 59 -11.24 -8.56 -23.75
C LYS A 59 -12.32 -7.99 -22.82
N LYS A 60 -12.90 -8.86 -21.99
CA LYS A 60 -13.82 -8.43 -20.91
C LYS A 60 -13.10 -7.50 -19.94
N ALA A 61 -13.76 -6.40 -19.59
CA ALA A 61 -13.30 -5.50 -18.53
C ALA A 61 -13.06 -6.27 -17.21
N PRO A 62 -12.08 -5.86 -16.39
CA PRO A 62 -11.81 -6.54 -15.13
C PRO A 62 -13.01 -6.39 -14.19
N LYS A 63 -13.23 -7.41 -13.34
CA LYS A 63 -14.29 -7.35 -12.34
C LYS A 63 -13.98 -6.28 -11.30
N ARG A 64 -14.88 -5.30 -11.14
CA ARG A 64 -14.82 -4.22 -10.14
C ARG A 64 -15.97 -4.36 -9.13
N HIS A 65 -15.77 -3.83 -7.92
CA HIS A 65 -16.75 -3.83 -6.84
C HIS A 65 -17.27 -2.42 -6.58
N ILE A 66 -18.45 -2.33 -5.97
CA ILE A 66 -19.17 -1.07 -5.71
C ILE A 66 -18.40 -0.04 -4.85
N PHE A 67 -17.37 -0.49 -4.12
CA PHE A 67 -16.54 0.35 -3.27
C PHE A 67 -15.25 0.83 -3.95
N GLY A 68 -15.06 0.55 -5.26
CA GLY A 68 -13.91 1.01 -6.02
C GLY A 68 -12.66 0.11 -5.93
N ASN A 69 -12.76 -1.06 -5.30
CA ASN A 69 -11.74 -2.11 -5.33
C ASN A 69 -12.04 -3.16 -6.42
N GLY A 70 -11.04 -3.93 -6.86
CA GLY A 70 -11.28 -4.91 -7.91
C GLY A 70 -10.04 -5.53 -8.54
N LYS A 71 -10.26 -6.26 -9.63
CA LYS A 71 -9.17 -6.80 -10.45
C LYS A 71 -8.62 -5.71 -11.37
N PHE A 72 -7.38 -5.91 -11.80
CA PHE A 72 -6.81 -5.23 -12.95
C PHE A 72 -7.00 -6.07 -14.22
N PHE A 73 -6.80 -5.44 -15.38
CA PHE A 73 -6.46 -6.19 -16.58
C PHE A 73 -5.20 -7.02 -16.33
N ARG A 74 -5.09 -8.18 -16.97
CA ARG A 74 -4.02 -9.16 -16.72
C ARG A 74 -3.57 -9.80 -18.02
N GLN A 75 -2.26 -9.86 -18.22
CA GLN A 75 -1.59 -10.58 -19.30
C GLN A 75 -0.54 -11.52 -18.73
N ILE A 76 -0.51 -12.77 -19.18
CA ILE A 76 0.57 -13.71 -18.82
C ILE A 76 1.83 -13.28 -19.59
N ILE A 77 2.96 -13.23 -18.89
CA ILE A 77 4.28 -12.88 -19.43
C ILE A 77 5.29 -13.97 -19.05
N SER A 78 6.53 -13.89 -19.57
CA SER A 78 7.59 -14.81 -19.17
C SER A 78 7.90 -14.66 -17.68
N THR A 79 7.99 -15.79 -16.99
CA THR A 79 8.44 -15.82 -15.59
C THR A 79 9.93 -15.49 -15.52
N PRO A 80 10.36 -14.54 -14.66
CA PRO A 80 11.77 -14.25 -14.42
C PRO A 80 12.53 -15.51 -14.00
N ASP A 81 13.82 -15.60 -14.36
CA ASP A 81 14.65 -16.78 -14.06
C ASP A 81 14.64 -17.13 -12.57
N ALA A 82 14.77 -16.11 -11.72
CA ALA A 82 14.70 -16.21 -10.26
C ALA A 82 13.41 -16.87 -9.75
N LEU A 83 12.32 -16.87 -10.52
CA LEU A 83 11.00 -17.35 -10.13
C LEU A 83 10.53 -18.58 -10.92
N LYS A 84 11.36 -19.14 -11.81
CA LYS A 84 11.01 -20.30 -12.66
C LYS A 84 10.70 -21.57 -11.88
N MET A 85 11.13 -21.68 -10.62
CA MET A 85 10.79 -22.82 -9.75
C MET A 85 9.29 -22.88 -9.38
N TYR A 86 8.51 -21.84 -9.70
CA TYR A 86 7.08 -21.79 -9.42
C TYR A 86 6.25 -22.07 -10.67
N SER A 87 5.31 -23.01 -10.57
CA SER A 87 4.38 -23.39 -11.65
C SER A 87 3.19 -22.44 -11.84
N ARG A 88 3.25 -21.23 -11.24
CA ARG A 88 2.19 -20.22 -11.34
C ARG A 88 2.48 -19.26 -12.49
N ASN A 89 1.43 -18.86 -13.19
CA ASN A 89 1.53 -17.84 -14.23
C ASN A 89 2.00 -16.51 -13.62
N TYR A 90 3.13 -16.01 -14.11
CA TYR A 90 3.60 -14.66 -13.85
C TYR A 90 2.96 -13.68 -14.83
N CYS A 91 2.56 -12.50 -14.37
CA CYS A 91 1.65 -11.64 -15.12
C CYS A 91 1.99 -10.16 -15.02
N ARG A 92 1.76 -9.44 -16.12
CA ARG A 92 1.62 -7.99 -16.15
C ARG A 92 0.17 -7.63 -15.81
N TYR A 93 -0.01 -6.74 -14.85
CA TYR A 93 -1.31 -6.20 -14.47
C TYR A 93 -1.43 -4.74 -14.89
N GLY A 94 -2.50 -4.40 -15.61
CA GLY A 94 -2.74 -3.05 -16.13
C GLY A 94 -3.01 -2.99 -17.64
N ILE A 95 -2.92 -1.79 -18.22
CA ILE A 95 -3.09 -1.51 -19.65
C ILE A 95 -2.06 -2.29 -20.51
N SER A 96 -2.30 -2.44 -21.81
CA SER A 96 -1.34 -3.13 -22.67
C SER A 96 -0.12 -2.23 -22.99
N PRO A 97 1.06 -2.82 -23.28
CA PRO A 97 2.23 -2.04 -23.69
C PRO A 97 1.99 -1.17 -24.92
N GLU A 98 1.15 -1.62 -25.86
CA GLU A 98 0.79 -0.86 -27.05
C GLU A 98 0.06 0.43 -26.67
N ILE A 99 -0.92 0.34 -25.77
CA ILE A 99 -1.65 1.53 -25.28
C ILE A 99 -0.70 2.46 -24.54
N PHE A 100 0.18 1.92 -23.68
CA PHE A 100 1.16 2.73 -22.98
C PHE A 100 2.08 3.50 -23.95
N ARG A 101 2.55 2.85 -25.03
CA ARG A 101 3.32 3.52 -26.09
C ARG A 101 2.53 4.62 -26.78
N GLU A 102 1.25 4.40 -27.07
CA GLU A 102 0.40 5.43 -27.67
C GLU A 102 0.17 6.63 -26.72
N GLU A 103 0.04 6.40 -25.42
CA GLU A 103 -0.02 7.51 -24.45
C GLU A 103 1.31 8.26 -24.36
N LEU A 104 2.46 7.57 -24.38
CA LEU A 104 3.78 8.21 -24.40
C LEU A 104 4.03 9.04 -25.67
N LYS A 105 3.56 8.58 -26.83
CA LYS A 105 3.64 9.34 -28.10
C LYS A 105 2.92 10.69 -28.04
N LYS A 106 1.97 10.87 -27.12
CA LYS A 106 1.30 12.17 -26.90
C LYS A 106 2.11 13.12 -26.01
N GLN A 107 3.20 12.64 -25.41
CA GLN A 107 4.03 13.36 -24.43
C GLN A 107 5.46 13.60 -24.95
N GLN A 108 5.62 13.81 -26.26
CA GLN A 108 6.93 14.04 -26.92
C GLN A 108 7.64 15.31 -26.44
N ASP A 109 6.92 16.20 -25.77
CA ASP A 109 7.38 17.46 -25.23
C ASP A 109 7.67 17.40 -23.72
N ALA A 110 7.69 16.19 -23.12
CA ALA A 110 8.04 16.02 -21.71
C ALA A 110 9.50 16.44 -21.46
N ASP A 111 9.70 17.28 -20.44
CA ASP A 111 11.03 17.71 -20.01
C ASP A 111 11.68 16.71 -19.03
N ILE A 112 10.86 15.91 -18.33
CA ILE A 112 11.30 14.93 -17.33
C ILE A 112 10.21 13.90 -17.04
N VAL A 113 10.60 12.65 -16.75
CA VAL A 113 9.68 11.58 -16.36
C VAL A 113 9.97 11.07 -14.95
N LEU A 114 8.94 11.02 -14.10
CA LEU A 114 9.03 10.50 -12.73
C LEU A 114 8.24 9.18 -12.59
N ILE A 115 8.91 8.14 -12.13
CA ILE A 115 8.38 6.79 -12.02
C ILE A 115 8.47 6.36 -10.55
N THR A 116 7.43 5.72 -10.03
CA THR A 116 7.41 5.18 -8.65
C THR A 116 7.41 3.67 -8.66
N SER A 117 7.93 3.02 -7.62
CA SER A 117 7.66 1.61 -7.36
C SER A 117 7.30 1.37 -5.88
N MET A 118 6.08 0.88 -5.66
CA MET A 118 5.46 0.76 -4.34
C MET A 118 5.89 -0.46 -3.53
N MET A 119 6.34 -1.54 -4.18
CA MET A 119 6.83 -2.75 -3.54
C MET A 119 8.18 -3.12 -4.12
N THR A 120 9.07 -3.68 -3.30
CA THR A 120 10.42 -4.05 -3.73
C THR A 120 10.40 -5.04 -4.89
N TYR A 121 9.59 -6.09 -4.79
CA TYR A 121 9.44 -7.14 -5.80
C TYR A 121 8.58 -6.75 -7.03
N TRP A 122 8.05 -5.51 -7.11
CA TRP A 122 7.35 -5.01 -8.30
C TRP A 122 8.26 -4.24 -9.27
N TYR A 123 9.57 -4.19 -8.99
CA TYR A 123 10.54 -3.51 -9.84
C TYR A 123 10.52 -3.93 -11.33
N PRO A 124 10.21 -5.18 -11.75
CA PRO A 124 10.22 -5.52 -13.16
C PRO A 124 9.23 -4.71 -13.98
N GLY A 125 8.08 -4.34 -13.39
CA GLY A 125 7.10 -3.48 -14.04
C GLY A 125 7.60 -2.04 -14.22
N ALA A 126 8.36 -1.52 -13.26
CA ALA A 126 9.02 -0.21 -13.38
C ALA A 126 10.14 -0.25 -14.43
N PHE A 127 10.92 -1.32 -14.49
CA PHE A 127 12.00 -1.48 -15.48
C PHE A 127 11.45 -1.61 -16.89
N GLU A 128 10.33 -2.33 -17.08
CA GLU A 128 9.65 -2.38 -18.37
C GLU A 128 9.18 -0.98 -18.81
N VAL A 129 8.61 -0.19 -17.90
CA VAL A 129 8.23 1.21 -18.17
C VAL A 129 9.44 2.03 -18.60
N ILE A 130 10.55 1.98 -17.84
CA ILE A 130 11.79 2.72 -18.15
C ILE A 130 12.27 2.38 -19.55
N LYS A 131 12.41 1.08 -19.86
CA LYS A 131 12.85 0.61 -21.17
C LYS A 131 11.98 1.13 -22.32
N ILE A 132 10.66 1.09 -22.17
CA ILE A 132 9.75 1.60 -23.21
C ILE A 132 9.87 3.12 -23.36
N ILE A 133 10.10 3.86 -22.29
CA ILE A 133 10.30 5.31 -22.35
C ILE A 133 11.59 5.64 -23.09
N GLU A 134 12.70 4.95 -22.79
CA GLU A 134 13.98 5.14 -23.50
C GLU A 134 13.83 4.96 -25.03
N GLU A 135 12.97 4.02 -25.45
CA GLU A 135 12.68 3.76 -26.87
C GLU A 135 11.78 4.84 -27.51
N VAL A 136 10.84 5.45 -26.77
CA VAL A 136 9.79 6.33 -27.32
C VAL A 136 10.06 7.83 -27.09
N LEU A 137 10.75 8.16 -26.01
CA LEU A 137 11.11 9.50 -25.56
C LEU A 137 12.62 9.54 -25.27
N PRO A 138 13.47 9.32 -26.29
CA PRO A 138 14.92 9.28 -26.08
C PRO A 138 15.41 10.61 -25.50
N GLN A 139 16.39 10.56 -24.61
CA GLN A 139 17.04 11.72 -23.95
C GLN A 139 16.22 12.46 -22.89
N VAL A 140 14.96 12.08 -22.64
CA VAL A 140 14.20 12.68 -21.53
C VAL A 140 14.72 12.11 -20.20
N PRO A 141 15.15 12.93 -19.23
CA PRO A 141 15.63 12.46 -17.94
C PRO A 141 14.60 11.61 -17.19
N LEU A 142 15.04 10.45 -16.71
CA LEU A 142 14.23 9.47 -15.99
C LEU A 142 14.58 9.45 -14.50
N VAL A 143 13.56 9.62 -13.67
CA VAL A 143 13.70 9.61 -12.21
C VAL A 143 12.90 8.45 -11.63
N LEU A 144 13.54 7.54 -10.92
CA LEU A 144 12.89 6.45 -10.19
C LEU A 144 12.86 6.74 -8.69
N GLY A 145 11.68 6.65 -8.10
CA GLY A 145 11.47 6.80 -6.67
C GLY A 145 10.54 5.75 -6.07
N GLY A 146 10.12 5.98 -4.82
CA GLY A 146 9.21 5.11 -4.09
C GLY A 146 9.92 4.12 -3.16
N LYS A 147 9.15 3.16 -2.63
CA LYS A 147 9.64 2.23 -1.59
C LYS A 147 10.75 1.32 -2.10
N TYR A 148 10.64 0.83 -3.34
CA TYR A 148 11.69 0.01 -3.96
C TYR A 148 13.00 0.79 -4.10
N ALA A 149 12.96 2.01 -4.66
CA ALA A 149 14.14 2.85 -4.81
C ALA A 149 14.84 3.14 -3.47
N THR A 150 14.06 3.26 -2.39
CA THR A 150 14.57 3.52 -1.04
C THR A 150 15.16 2.26 -0.40
N LEU A 151 14.45 1.13 -0.45
CA LEU A 151 14.84 -0.10 0.25
C LEU A 151 15.87 -0.93 -0.52
N CYS A 152 15.92 -0.78 -1.83
CA CYS A 152 16.80 -1.52 -2.74
C CYS A 152 17.60 -0.56 -3.62
N TYR A 153 18.16 0.50 -3.02
CA TYR A 153 18.84 1.58 -3.73
C TYR A 153 19.93 1.07 -4.68
N ASP A 154 20.86 0.24 -4.19
CA ASP A 154 21.98 -0.26 -4.99
C ASP A 154 21.50 -1.09 -6.20
N HIS A 155 20.46 -1.91 -5.99
CA HIS A 155 19.85 -2.69 -7.07
C HIS A 155 19.15 -1.77 -8.09
N ALA A 156 18.42 -0.75 -7.63
CA ALA A 156 17.78 0.22 -8.51
C ALA A 156 18.82 1.03 -9.32
N LEU A 157 19.86 1.53 -8.66
CA LEU A 157 20.95 2.29 -9.29
C LEU A 157 21.65 1.48 -10.37
N LYS A 158 21.91 0.20 -10.11
CA LYS A 158 22.65 -0.67 -11.03
C LYS A 158 21.83 -1.15 -12.22
N PHE A 159 20.55 -1.46 -12.03
CA PHE A 159 19.79 -2.25 -13.01
C PHE A 159 18.58 -1.54 -13.62
N SER A 160 18.12 -0.42 -13.07
CA SER A 160 16.85 0.17 -13.51
C SER A 160 16.90 0.88 -14.86
N GLY A 161 18.07 1.40 -15.25
CA GLY A 161 18.21 2.30 -16.40
C GLY A 161 17.75 3.74 -16.14
N ALA A 162 17.29 4.09 -14.94
CA ALA A 162 16.94 5.48 -14.62
C ALA A 162 18.19 6.36 -14.43
N ASP A 163 18.14 7.60 -14.90
CA ASP A 163 19.22 8.58 -14.74
C ASP A 163 19.39 9.03 -13.28
N PHE A 164 18.28 9.10 -12.54
CA PHE A 164 18.26 9.54 -11.14
C PHE A 164 17.43 8.61 -10.26
N ILE A 165 17.95 8.30 -9.08
CA ILE A 165 17.24 7.53 -8.05
C ILE A 165 16.96 8.44 -6.85
N ILE A 166 15.69 8.55 -6.45
CA ILE A 166 15.27 9.29 -5.25
C ILE A 166 14.83 8.32 -4.16
N THR A 167 15.46 8.43 -2.99
CA THR A 167 15.13 7.66 -1.78
C THR A 167 14.38 8.50 -0.75
N GLY A 168 13.57 7.85 0.08
CA GLY A 168 12.81 8.52 1.14
C GLY A 168 11.58 9.28 0.64
N ALA A 169 11.17 10.30 1.38
CA ALA A 169 10.09 11.20 0.98
C ALA A 169 10.52 12.05 -0.23
N GLY A 170 9.82 11.92 -1.35
CA GLY A 170 10.25 12.48 -2.63
C GLY A 170 10.06 13.98 -2.79
N GLU A 171 9.26 14.62 -1.92
CA GLU A 171 8.82 16.02 -2.08
C GLU A 171 9.95 17.04 -2.03
N LYS A 172 10.94 16.89 -1.14
CA LYS A 172 12.10 17.79 -1.09
C LYS A 172 13.18 17.41 -2.12
N PRO A 173 13.59 16.13 -2.23
CA PRO A 173 14.59 15.72 -3.23
C PRO A 173 14.20 16.07 -4.66
N ILE A 174 12.91 16.02 -5.02
CA ILE A 174 12.49 16.38 -6.38
C ILE A 174 12.68 17.87 -6.68
N LEU A 175 12.41 18.76 -5.71
CA LEU A 175 12.67 20.20 -5.88
C LEU A 175 14.17 20.49 -6.00
N GLN A 176 15.01 19.78 -5.23
CA GLN A 176 16.46 19.87 -5.34
C GLN A 176 16.97 19.37 -6.70
N LEU A 177 16.38 18.30 -7.22
CA LEU A 177 16.71 17.76 -8.53
C LEU A 177 16.33 18.73 -9.66
N PHE A 178 15.16 19.37 -9.57
CA PHE A 178 14.74 20.39 -10.53
C PHE A 178 15.71 21.58 -10.54
N HIS A 179 16.17 22.02 -9.37
CA HIS A 179 17.21 23.04 -9.30
C HIS A 179 18.50 22.58 -9.98
N LYS A 180 18.94 21.33 -9.75
CA LYS A 180 20.16 20.78 -10.34
C LYS A 180 20.10 20.64 -11.86
N ILE A 181 18.98 20.20 -12.42
CA ILE A 181 18.86 19.88 -13.86
C ILE A 181 18.44 21.11 -14.67
N PHE A 182 17.62 21.99 -14.10
CA PHE A 182 17.00 23.09 -14.85
C PHE A 182 17.39 24.49 -14.36
N ASP A 183 18.23 24.60 -13.32
CA ASP A 183 18.56 25.85 -12.62
C ASP A 183 17.31 26.60 -12.11
N GLU A 184 16.28 25.85 -11.71
CA GLU A 184 15.01 26.41 -11.24
C GLU A 184 14.95 26.46 -9.71
N LYS A 185 14.68 27.66 -9.17
CA LYS A 185 14.42 27.84 -7.74
C LYS A 185 12.94 27.53 -7.46
N PRO A 186 12.61 26.77 -6.40
CA PRO A 186 11.23 26.49 -6.05
C PRO A 186 10.50 27.76 -5.63
N LEU A 187 9.29 27.95 -6.17
CA LEU A 187 8.35 29.01 -5.77
C LEU A 187 7.60 28.66 -4.49
N PHE A 188 7.43 27.36 -4.22
CA PHE A 188 6.71 26.84 -3.09
C PHE A 188 7.46 25.65 -2.47
N ILE A 189 7.80 25.76 -1.19
CA ILE A 189 8.41 24.70 -0.38
C ILE A 189 7.49 24.43 0.80
N PRO A 190 6.94 23.21 0.95
CA PRO A 190 6.13 22.85 2.11
C PRO A 190 7.00 22.76 3.37
N ASP A 191 6.40 23.01 4.54
CA ASP A 191 7.03 22.78 5.83
C ASP A 191 6.99 21.27 6.15
N GLU A 192 8.16 20.63 6.17
CA GLU A 192 8.29 19.20 6.45
C GLU A 192 7.77 18.81 7.85
N ASN A 193 7.68 19.75 8.79
CA ASN A 193 7.14 19.49 10.12
C ASN A 193 5.61 19.63 10.18
N ASN A 194 5.00 20.21 9.15
CA ASN A 194 3.56 20.43 9.07
C ASN A 194 2.98 19.72 7.83
N LEU A 195 2.38 18.55 8.04
CA LEU A 195 1.77 17.77 6.96
C LEU A 195 0.61 18.50 6.24
N ASP A 196 -0.04 19.48 6.88
CA ASP A 196 -1.10 20.29 6.26
C ASP A 196 -0.57 21.43 5.39
N SER A 197 0.76 21.65 5.36
CA SER A 197 1.38 22.58 4.43
C SER A 197 1.46 22.02 3.00
N TYR A 198 1.33 20.71 2.83
CA TYR A 198 1.41 20.07 1.52
C TYR A 198 0.11 20.28 0.72
N PRO A 199 0.17 20.48 -0.60
CA PRO A 199 -1.03 20.52 -1.42
C PRO A 199 -1.71 19.16 -1.43
N TYR A 200 -3.02 19.14 -1.63
CA TYR A 200 -3.75 17.87 -1.81
C TYR A 200 -3.18 17.09 -2.99
N PRO A 201 -3.15 15.74 -2.94
CA PRO A 201 -2.66 14.91 -4.04
C PRO A 201 -3.35 15.24 -5.35
N ALA A 202 -2.66 15.09 -6.49
CA ALA A 202 -3.21 15.41 -7.81
C ALA A 202 -4.26 14.38 -8.29
N PHE A 203 -5.27 14.07 -7.48
CA PHE A 203 -6.30 13.09 -7.82
C PHE A 203 -7.13 13.48 -9.04
N ASP A 204 -7.20 14.77 -9.39
CA ASP A 204 -7.83 15.23 -10.64
C ASP A 204 -7.14 14.73 -11.92
N LEU A 205 -5.92 14.19 -11.82
CA LEU A 205 -5.24 13.51 -12.93
C LEU A 205 -5.73 12.08 -13.16
N ILE A 206 -6.50 11.50 -12.24
CA ILE A 206 -7.01 10.14 -12.36
C ILE A 206 -8.25 10.17 -13.27
N ASN A 207 -8.24 9.35 -14.31
CA ASN A 207 -9.31 9.24 -15.32
C ASN A 207 -10.69 8.98 -14.69
N LYS A 208 -10.84 7.95 -13.85
CA LYS A 208 -12.09 7.65 -13.14
C LYS A 208 -11.85 7.36 -11.67
N ILE A 209 -12.52 8.14 -10.82
CA ILE A 209 -12.37 8.09 -9.36
C ILE A 209 -13.61 7.44 -8.75
N GLU A 210 -13.43 6.23 -8.22
CA GLU A 210 -14.49 5.52 -7.45
C GLU A 210 -14.23 5.54 -5.94
N GLN A 211 -12.99 5.86 -5.57
CA GLN A 211 -12.47 5.83 -4.22
C GLN A 211 -11.22 6.73 -4.16
N LEU A 212 -10.90 7.28 -2.99
CA LEU A 212 -9.64 7.99 -2.77
C LEU A 212 -8.93 7.52 -1.49
N PRO A 213 -7.62 7.29 -1.52
CA PRO A 213 -6.85 7.11 -0.30
C PRO A 213 -6.61 8.45 0.39
N ILE A 214 -6.68 8.45 1.72
CA ILE A 214 -6.37 9.59 2.58
C ILE A 214 -5.34 9.13 3.62
N ILE A 215 -4.44 10.04 3.97
CA ILE A 215 -3.52 9.86 5.09
C ILE A 215 -3.73 10.99 6.10
N THR A 216 -3.83 10.62 7.37
CA THR A 216 -3.95 11.57 8.49
C THR A 216 -2.62 11.78 9.22
N SER A 217 -1.67 10.88 8.97
CA SER A 217 -0.37 10.81 9.62
C SER A 217 0.68 10.14 8.74
N ARG A 218 1.96 10.39 9.05
CA ARG A 218 3.12 9.72 8.45
C ARG A 218 4.00 9.18 9.58
N GLY A 219 4.47 7.94 9.44
CA GLY A 219 5.22 7.20 10.46
C GLY A 219 4.33 6.45 11.45
N CYS A 220 4.94 5.81 12.44
CA CYS A 220 4.26 5.03 13.46
C CYS A 220 5.02 5.11 14.80
N PRO A 221 4.34 5.25 15.96
CA PRO A 221 5.03 5.25 17.26
C PRO A 221 5.49 3.85 17.70
N TYR A 222 4.97 2.78 17.09
CA TYR A 222 5.38 1.40 17.38
C TYR A 222 6.64 1.01 16.62
N HIS A 223 7.44 0.10 17.19
CA HIS A 223 8.77 -0.27 16.69
C HIS A 223 8.84 -1.78 16.37
N CYS A 224 7.89 -2.25 15.55
CA CYS A 224 7.78 -3.66 15.21
C CYS A 224 9.00 -4.13 14.41
N SER A 225 9.56 -5.30 14.76
CA SER A 225 10.83 -5.77 14.18
C SER A 225 10.75 -6.09 12.68
N TYR A 226 9.54 -6.33 12.16
CA TYR A 226 9.24 -6.68 10.77
C TYR A 226 8.76 -5.51 9.91
N CYS A 227 8.69 -4.28 10.44
CA CYS A 227 8.11 -3.11 9.75
C CYS A 227 9.16 -2.06 9.40
N ALA A 228 9.12 -1.52 8.17
CA ALA A 228 10.05 -0.50 7.68
C ALA A 228 9.55 0.95 7.81
N THR A 229 8.48 1.22 8.56
CA THR A 229 7.92 2.57 8.72
C THR A 229 8.98 3.61 9.15
N HIS A 230 9.90 3.21 10.04
CA HIS A 230 11.00 4.04 10.54
C HIS A 230 12.13 4.26 9.53
N THR A 231 12.22 3.44 8.48
CA THR A 231 13.11 3.68 7.34
C THR A 231 12.62 4.85 6.49
N PHE A 232 11.29 5.04 6.42
CA PHE A 232 10.66 6.09 5.61
C PHE A 232 10.34 7.36 6.40
N ASN A 233 10.18 7.23 7.73
CA ASN A 233 9.77 8.32 8.61
C ASN A 233 10.59 8.27 9.89
N ASP A 234 11.33 9.33 10.15
CA ASP A 234 12.11 9.54 11.38
C ASP A 234 11.23 9.68 12.63
N LYS A 235 10.01 10.21 12.46
CA LYS A 235 9.06 10.44 13.56
C LYS A 235 7.61 10.31 13.11
N PHE A 236 6.74 10.07 14.08
CA PHE A 236 5.29 10.11 13.88
C PHE A 236 4.81 11.56 13.78
N ARG A 237 4.28 11.94 12.61
CA ARG A 237 3.68 13.25 12.35
C ARG A 237 2.22 13.10 12.00
N ARG A 238 1.42 14.09 12.37
CA ARG A 238 -0.02 14.05 12.25
C ARG A 238 -0.55 15.38 11.72
N ARG A 239 -1.63 15.30 10.95
CA ARG A 239 -2.40 16.43 10.44
C ARG A 239 -3.43 16.93 11.46
N ASP A 240 -3.96 18.12 11.23
CA ASP A 240 -5.17 18.59 11.89
C ASP A 240 -6.38 17.76 11.39
N PRO A 241 -7.14 17.09 12.29
CA PRO A 241 -8.33 16.33 11.89
C PRO A 241 -9.37 17.16 11.12
N LEU A 242 -9.49 18.47 11.40
CA LEU A 242 -10.43 19.35 10.69
C LEU A 242 -9.95 19.63 9.26
N LYS A 243 -8.63 19.77 9.06
CA LYS A 243 -8.04 19.90 7.72
C LYS A 243 -8.17 18.63 6.89
N VAL A 244 -8.15 17.46 7.54
CA VAL A 244 -8.49 16.20 6.86
C VAL A 244 -9.94 16.19 6.41
N VAL A 245 -10.88 16.70 7.22
CA VAL A 245 -12.29 16.83 6.79
C VAL A 245 -12.44 17.84 5.64
N ASP A 246 -11.69 18.95 5.66
CA ASP A 246 -11.66 19.91 4.54
C ASP A 246 -11.23 19.22 3.23
N GLU A 247 -10.24 18.32 3.27
CA GLU A 247 -9.80 17.55 2.12
C GLU A 247 -10.87 16.55 1.64
N ILE A 248 -11.48 15.80 2.56
CA ILE A 248 -12.56 14.85 2.24
C ILE A 248 -13.71 15.59 1.55
N GLU A 249 -14.13 16.73 2.11
CA GLU A 249 -15.20 17.56 1.55
C GLU A 249 -14.83 18.12 0.18
N TYR A 250 -13.59 18.62 0.01
CA TYR A 250 -13.08 19.12 -1.26
C TYR A 250 -13.20 18.07 -2.36
N TRP A 251 -12.68 16.85 -2.12
CA TRP A 251 -12.69 15.80 -3.13
C TRP A 251 -14.08 15.24 -3.39
N LYS A 252 -14.91 15.10 -2.34
CA LYS A 252 -16.31 14.71 -2.50
C LYS A 252 -17.06 15.70 -3.40
N LYS A 253 -16.91 17.00 -3.19
CA LYS A 253 -17.54 18.03 -4.05
C LYS A 253 -17.00 18.01 -5.48
N LYS A 254 -15.69 17.85 -5.64
CA LYS A 254 -15.02 17.89 -6.95
C LYS A 254 -15.29 16.65 -7.81
N THR A 255 -15.46 15.48 -7.20
CA THR A 255 -15.46 14.18 -7.90
C THR A 255 -16.72 13.35 -7.67
N GLY A 256 -17.53 13.68 -6.65
CA GLY A 256 -18.69 12.88 -6.23
C GLY A 256 -18.31 11.61 -5.45
N VAL A 257 -17.05 11.44 -5.06
CA VAL A 257 -16.60 10.22 -4.38
C VAL A 257 -17.10 10.14 -2.93
N ASP A 258 -17.53 8.93 -2.55
CA ASP A 258 -18.01 8.61 -1.20
C ASP A 258 -17.10 7.61 -0.47
N ASN A 259 -16.26 6.88 -1.19
CA ASN A 259 -15.43 5.82 -0.64
C ASN A 259 -14.02 6.37 -0.38
N PHE A 260 -13.57 6.28 0.86
CA PHE A 260 -12.24 6.73 1.27
C PHE A 260 -11.48 5.59 1.94
N SER A 261 -10.19 5.47 1.64
CA SER A 261 -9.32 4.46 2.27
C SER A 261 -8.22 5.10 3.09
N PHE A 262 -8.15 4.79 4.38
CA PHE A 262 -7.05 5.24 5.23
C PHE A 262 -5.85 4.30 5.06
N TYR A 263 -4.70 4.87 4.74
CA TYR A 263 -3.43 4.18 4.57
C TYR A 263 -2.39 4.55 5.64
N ASP A 264 -2.84 5.20 6.71
CA ASP A 264 -2.05 5.51 7.90
C ASP A 264 -1.46 4.24 8.53
N ASP A 265 -0.19 4.28 8.90
CA ASP A 265 0.45 3.18 9.66
C ASP A 265 -0.14 3.04 11.09
N ALA A 266 -0.74 4.12 11.63
CA ALA A 266 -1.17 4.20 13.02
C ALA A 266 -2.43 5.07 13.24
N LEU A 267 -3.46 4.92 12.39
CA LEU A 267 -4.68 5.77 12.39
C LEU A 267 -5.32 5.96 13.77
N LEU A 268 -5.46 4.88 14.54
CA LEU A 268 -6.21 4.88 15.80
C LEU A 268 -5.41 5.35 17.00
N VAL A 269 -4.09 5.51 16.90
CA VAL A 269 -3.28 5.96 18.05
C VAL A 269 -3.77 7.33 18.53
N ASN A 270 -3.84 7.55 19.84
CA ASN A 270 -4.32 8.80 20.44
C ASN A 270 -5.62 9.27 19.76
N PRO A 271 -6.70 8.47 19.83
CA PRO A 271 -7.89 8.65 19.00
C PRO A 271 -8.60 9.98 19.27
N GLN A 272 -8.50 10.49 20.50
CA GLN A 272 -9.05 11.79 20.92
C GLN A 272 -8.48 12.97 20.12
N ASN A 273 -7.27 12.83 19.57
CA ASN A 273 -6.59 13.89 18.84
C ASN A 273 -6.65 13.69 17.31
N MET A 274 -7.36 12.66 16.81
CA MET A 274 -7.45 12.42 15.37
C MET A 274 -8.80 11.84 14.96
N ILE A 275 -8.98 10.52 15.08
CA ILE A 275 -10.12 9.84 14.46
C ILE A 275 -11.45 10.29 15.10
N ILE A 276 -11.48 10.54 16.41
CA ILE A 276 -12.69 11.00 17.11
C ILE A 276 -13.13 12.39 16.62
N PRO A 277 -12.30 13.45 16.69
CA PRO A 277 -12.68 14.77 16.20
C PRO A 277 -12.97 14.77 14.70
N LEU A 278 -12.22 14.00 13.89
CA LEU A 278 -12.47 13.86 12.45
C LEU A 278 -13.89 13.32 12.18
N LEU A 279 -14.28 12.23 12.83
CA LEU A 279 -15.60 11.62 12.60
C LEU A 279 -16.75 12.47 13.16
N LYS A 280 -16.54 13.15 14.29
CA LYS A 280 -17.50 14.13 14.83
C LYS A 280 -17.70 15.28 13.85
N GLU A 281 -16.62 15.78 13.25
CA GLU A 281 -16.67 16.88 12.28
C GLU A 281 -17.36 16.48 10.97
N LEU A 282 -17.08 15.28 10.44
CA LEU A 282 -17.82 14.73 9.28
C LEU A 282 -19.32 14.68 9.54
N LYS A 283 -19.72 14.20 10.73
CA LYS A 283 -21.12 14.15 11.14
C LYS A 283 -21.71 15.56 11.25
N ARG A 284 -21.00 16.50 11.86
CA ARG A 284 -21.44 17.90 11.99
C ARG A 284 -21.69 18.56 10.64
N ARG A 285 -20.85 18.26 9.63
CA ARG A 285 -21.01 18.76 8.25
C ARG A 285 -21.99 17.93 7.40
N ASN A 286 -22.62 16.89 7.95
CA ASN A 286 -23.50 15.96 7.23
C ASN A 286 -22.82 15.30 6.01
N LEU A 287 -21.52 14.99 6.11
CA LEU A 287 -20.76 14.35 5.04
C LEU A 287 -20.87 12.83 5.15
N SER A 288 -21.77 12.24 4.35
CA SER A 288 -21.90 10.78 4.24
C SER A 288 -20.70 10.19 3.49
N CYS A 289 -19.93 9.34 4.16
CA CYS A 289 -18.72 8.69 3.64
C CYS A 289 -18.70 7.21 4.02
N ARG A 290 -17.93 6.41 3.27
CA ARG A 290 -17.63 5.00 3.57
C ARG A 290 -16.12 4.86 3.70
N PHE A 291 -15.68 4.23 4.79
CA PHE A 291 -14.26 4.15 5.11
C PHE A 291 -13.73 2.72 5.03
N HIS A 292 -12.51 2.59 4.52
CA HIS A 292 -11.79 1.34 4.35
C HIS A 292 -10.37 1.46 4.93
N CYS A 293 -9.87 0.39 5.54
CA CYS A 293 -8.52 0.35 6.13
C CYS A 293 -7.79 -0.91 5.65
N PRO A 294 -7.31 -0.94 4.39
CA PRO A 294 -6.76 -2.15 3.78
C PRO A 294 -5.45 -2.63 4.43
N ASN A 295 -4.67 -1.73 5.02
CA ASN A 295 -3.42 -2.04 5.72
C ASN A 295 -3.63 -2.52 7.17
N GLY A 296 -4.87 -2.46 7.68
CA GLY A 296 -5.20 -2.84 9.06
C GLY A 296 -4.94 -1.72 10.07
N LEU A 297 -5.66 -1.80 11.19
CA LEU A 297 -5.61 -0.86 12.30
C LEU A 297 -4.85 -1.47 13.49
N HIS A 298 -4.38 -0.60 14.37
CA HIS A 298 -3.89 -1.03 15.67
C HIS A 298 -5.07 -1.26 16.62
N LEU A 299 -5.07 -2.37 17.36
CA LEU A 299 -6.23 -2.77 18.19
C LEU A 299 -6.27 -2.12 19.58
N ARG A 300 -5.12 -1.70 20.13
CA ARG A 300 -4.98 -1.25 21.53
C ARG A 300 -5.97 -0.16 21.97
N GLU A 301 -6.32 0.74 21.07
CA GLU A 301 -7.18 1.90 21.36
C GLU A 301 -8.68 1.57 21.27
N ILE A 302 -9.03 0.35 20.88
CA ILE A 302 -10.43 -0.07 20.72
C ILE A 302 -11.08 -0.24 22.08
N ASN A 303 -12.05 0.61 22.35
CA ASN A 303 -12.97 0.53 23.49
C ASN A 303 -14.42 0.66 23.00
N GLU A 304 -15.38 0.68 23.93
CA GLU A 304 -16.82 0.74 23.61
C GLU A 304 -17.23 2.02 22.87
N GLU A 305 -16.74 3.19 23.30
CA GLU A 305 -17.03 4.48 22.67
C GLU A 305 -16.48 4.53 21.23
N LEU A 306 -15.20 4.20 21.05
CA LEU A 306 -14.56 4.23 19.74
C LEU A 306 -15.17 3.21 18.78
N SER A 307 -15.50 2.00 19.27
CA SER A 307 -16.17 0.97 18.46
C SER A 307 -17.53 1.47 17.96
N SER A 308 -18.32 2.07 18.84
CA SER A 308 -19.63 2.63 18.50
C SER A 308 -19.51 3.79 17.51
N LEU A 309 -18.51 4.65 17.67
CA LEU A 309 -18.25 5.74 16.74
C LEU A 309 -17.86 5.23 15.35
N LEU A 310 -16.91 4.30 15.26
CA LEU A 310 -16.48 3.71 13.99
C LEU A 310 -17.64 3.03 13.24
N TYR A 311 -18.45 2.23 13.95
CA TYR A 311 -19.60 1.54 13.37
C TYR A 311 -20.62 2.51 12.76
N ASN A 312 -20.92 3.59 13.49
CA ASN A 312 -21.89 4.60 13.07
C ASN A 312 -21.36 5.57 12.00
N SER A 313 -20.03 5.66 11.81
CA SER A 313 -19.41 6.58 10.85
C SER A 313 -19.03 5.94 9.51
N GLY A 314 -19.47 4.71 9.24
CA GLY A 314 -19.33 4.10 7.90
C GLY A 314 -18.13 3.16 7.74
N PHE A 315 -17.49 2.72 8.83
CA PHE A 315 -16.51 1.63 8.81
C PHE A 315 -17.24 0.29 8.83
N LYS A 316 -17.39 -0.36 7.67
CA LYS A 316 -18.18 -1.61 7.55
C LYS A 316 -17.38 -2.90 7.69
N THR A 317 -16.12 -2.91 7.26
CA THR A 317 -15.22 -4.04 7.52
C THR A 317 -13.96 -3.48 8.14
N ILE A 318 -13.66 -3.94 9.34
CA ILE A 318 -12.51 -3.49 10.10
C ILE A 318 -11.48 -4.61 10.15
N ARG A 319 -10.21 -4.24 10.06
CA ARG A 319 -9.12 -5.20 10.11
C ARG A 319 -8.08 -4.72 11.12
N PHE A 320 -7.49 -5.65 11.85
CA PHE A 320 -6.48 -5.34 12.87
C PHE A 320 -5.23 -6.20 12.69
N GLY A 321 -4.06 -5.59 12.86
CA GLY A 321 -2.78 -6.31 12.92
C GLY A 321 -2.52 -6.86 14.32
N PHE A 322 -2.85 -8.14 14.55
CA PHE A 322 -2.59 -8.85 15.80
C PHE A 322 -1.34 -9.73 15.74
N GLU A 323 -1.07 -10.26 14.54
CA GLU A 323 0.09 -11.08 14.16
C GLU A 323 0.14 -12.48 14.74
N THR A 324 0.11 -12.63 16.07
CA THR A 324 0.30 -13.92 16.75
C THR A 324 -0.27 -13.87 18.16
N SER A 325 -0.76 -15.01 18.66
CA SER A 325 -1.16 -15.18 20.07
C SER A 325 -0.03 -15.68 20.97
N ASP A 326 1.13 -16.00 20.40
CA ASP A 326 2.31 -16.40 21.17
C ASP A 326 2.94 -15.20 21.87
N LEU A 327 2.92 -15.22 23.20
CA LEU A 327 3.37 -14.09 24.02
C LEU A 327 4.87 -13.79 23.83
N THR A 328 5.69 -14.83 23.67
CA THR A 328 7.13 -14.66 23.46
C THR A 328 7.38 -13.92 22.15
N ARG A 329 6.70 -14.32 21.07
CA ARG A 329 6.77 -13.68 19.76
C ARG A 329 6.22 -12.26 19.79
N GLN A 330 5.11 -12.01 20.49
CA GLN A 330 4.57 -10.66 20.66
C GLN A 330 5.63 -9.73 21.27
N LEU A 331 6.29 -10.15 22.35
CA LEU A 331 7.34 -9.35 23.00
C LEU A 331 8.56 -9.15 22.09
N GLN A 332 9.04 -10.21 21.42
CA GLN A 332 10.18 -10.14 20.50
C GLN A 332 9.93 -9.23 19.29
N THR A 333 8.68 -9.15 18.84
CA THR A 333 8.31 -8.37 17.65
C THR A 333 7.80 -6.96 17.96
N GLY A 334 8.00 -6.49 19.20
CA GLY A 334 7.79 -5.10 19.61
C GLY A 334 6.66 -4.88 20.62
N GLY A 335 5.97 -5.94 21.07
CA GLY A 335 4.98 -5.86 22.14
C GLY A 335 3.83 -4.88 21.87
N LYS A 336 3.47 -4.68 20.60
CA LYS A 336 2.48 -3.67 20.21
C LYS A 336 1.07 -4.04 20.67
N VAL A 337 0.77 -5.32 20.84
CA VAL A 337 -0.55 -5.81 21.25
C VAL A 337 -0.39 -7.08 22.10
N ASN A 338 -1.40 -7.41 22.91
CA ASN A 338 -1.49 -8.67 23.65
C ASN A 338 -2.85 -9.38 23.48
N ASN A 339 -2.95 -10.59 24.01
CA ASN A 339 -4.12 -11.47 23.86
C ASN A 339 -5.39 -10.91 24.55
N GLU A 340 -5.25 -10.28 25.71
CA GLU A 340 -6.37 -9.69 26.44
C GLU A 340 -6.94 -8.47 25.70
N GLU A 341 -6.07 -7.62 25.16
CA GLU A 341 -6.48 -6.48 24.33
C GLU A 341 -7.28 -6.95 23.11
N LEU A 342 -6.88 -8.05 22.45
CA LEU A 342 -7.67 -8.61 21.35
C LEU A 342 -9.06 -9.07 21.83
N TYR A 343 -9.11 -9.84 22.91
CA TYR A 343 -10.37 -10.36 23.45
C TYR A 343 -11.35 -9.22 23.78
N ASN A 344 -10.87 -8.20 24.48
CA ASN A 344 -11.66 -7.03 24.85
C ASN A 344 -12.09 -6.22 23.62
N ALA A 345 -11.18 -5.96 22.68
CA ALA A 345 -11.48 -5.22 21.45
C ALA A 345 -12.59 -5.91 20.63
N VAL A 346 -12.52 -7.23 20.45
CA VAL A 346 -13.56 -7.99 19.72
C VAL A 346 -14.91 -7.92 20.45
N SER A 347 -14.91 -7.99 21.79
CA SER A 347 -16.12 -7.81 22.60
C SER A 347 -16.75 -6.44 22.39
N HIS A 348 -15.96 -5.36 22.44
CA HIS A 348 -16.46 -4.00 22.20
C HIS A 348 -17.00 -3.79 20.77
N LEU A 349 -16.32 -4.33 19.76
CA LEU A 349 -16.77 -4.25 18.37
C LEU A 349 -18.10 -4.99 18.17
N LYS A 350 -18.25 -6.18 18.76
CA LYS A 350 -19.52 -6.92 18.70
C LYS A 350 -20.67 -6.18 19.37
N LYS A 351 -20.42 -5.58 20.54
CA LYS A 351 -21.42 -4.73 21.22
C LYS A 351 -21.84 -3.53 20.36
N ALA A 352 -20.92 -2.96 19.59
CA ALA A 352 -21.21 -1.88 18.64
C ALA A 352 -22.03 -2.32 17.42
N GLY A 353 -22.11 -3.62 17.13
CA GLY A 353 -22.93 -4.19 16.05
C GLY A 353 -22.16 -4.89 14.94
N TYR A 354 -20.83 -4.97 15.02
CA TYR A 354 -20.03 -5.69 14.03
C TYR A 354 -20.27 -7.21 14.11
N LYS A 355 -20.42 -7.85 12.95
CA LYS A 355 -20.48 -9.32 12.83
C LYS A 355 -19.10 -9.94 12.82
N THR A 356 -19.00 -11.22 13.16
CA THR A 356 -17.74 -11.97 13.17
C THR A 356 -16.98 -11.89 11.84
N ASP A 357 -17.67 -11.93 10.70
CA ASP A 357 -17.07 -11.87 9.37
C ASP A 357 -16.63 -10.45 8.93
N GLU A 358 -17.10 -9.43 9.65
CA GLU A 358 -16.74 -8.02 9.48
C GLU A 358 -15.52 -7.60 10.32
N ILE A 359 -15.12 -8.41 11.30
CA ILE A 359 -13.95 -8.20 12.18
C ILE A 359 -12.82 -9.12 11.71
N GLY A 360 -11.94 -8.61 10.84
CA GLY A 360 -10.77 -9.35 10.37
C GLY A 360 -9.56 -9.16 11.29
N ILE A 361 -8.90 -10.25 11.70
CA ILE A 361 -7.66 -10.20 12.48
C ILE A 361 -6.53 -10.78 11.64
N TYR A 362 -5.58 -9.93 11.27
CA TYR A 362 -4.39 -10.35 10.55
C TYR A 362 -3.46 -11.12 11.48
N LEU A 363 -3.06 -12.31 11.03
CA LEU A 363 -2.09 -13.20 11.65
C LEU A 363 -0.90 -13.33 10.73
N LEU A 364 0.28 -12.91 11.19
CA LEU A 364 1.52 -12.95 10.45
C LEU A 364 2.03 -14.38 10.45
N CYS A 365 2.27 -14.93 9.25
CA CYS A 365 2.70 -16.31 9.09
C CYS A 365 3.91 -16.42 8.15
N GLY A 366 4.79 -17.39 8.44
CA GLY A 366 6.02 -17.60 7.68
C GLY A 366 7.16 -16.67 8.10
N MET A 367 7.17 -16.18 9.35
CA MET A 367 8.32 -15.46 9.90
C MET A 367 9.52 -16.40 10.10
N PRO A 368 10.76 -15.87 10.18
CA PRO A 368 11.96 -16.66 10.51
C PRO A 368 11.74 -17.54 11.74
N GLY A 369 11.98 -18.85 11.58
CA GLY A 369 11.85 -19.85 12.64
C GLY A 369 10.43 -20.10 13.18
N GLN A 370 9.38 -19.47 12.62
CA GLN A 370 8.01 -19.63 13.09
C GLN A 370 7.50 -21.05 12.85
N LYS A 371 6.87 -21.62 13.88
CA LYS A 371 6.29 -22.97 13.83
C LYS A 371 4.84 -22.94 13.35
N ALA A 372 4.42 -23.97 12.64
CA ALA A 372 3.05 -24.15 12.20
C ALA A 372 2.06 -24.19 13.37
N LYS A 373 2.47 -24.80 14.48
CA LYS A 373 1.68 -24.80 15.72
C LYS A 373 1.38 -23.37 16.21
N GLU A 374 2.35 -22.46 16.17
CA GLU A 374 2.16 -21.06 16.58
C GLU A 374 1.03 -20.39 15.77
N VAL A 375 1.03 -20.62 14.46
CA VAL A 375 0.01 -20.07 13.54
C VAL A 375 -1.36 -20.73 13.78
N ILE A 376 -1.40 -22.04 14.04
CA ILE A 376 -2.64 -22.78 14.36
C ILE A 376 -3.25 -22.28 15.66
N ASP A 377 -2.46 -22.18 16.72
CA ASP A 377 -2.91 -21.70 18.04
C ASP A 377 -3.43 -20.26 17.95
N SER A 378 -2.81 -19.43 17.10
CA SER A 378 -3.27 -18.07 16.81
C SER A 378 -4.61 -18.04 16.06
N ILE A 379 -4.81 -18.93 15.08
CA ILE A 379 -6.09 -19.07 14.37
C ILE A 379 -7.21 -19.43 15.35
N GLU A 380 -6.97 -20.44 16.19
CA GLU A 380 -7.94 -20.92 17.18
C GLU A 380 -8.28 -19.83 18.21
N PHE A 381 -7.27 -19.10 18.69
CA PHE A 381 -7.47 -18.00 19.62
C PHE A 381 -8.36 -16.88 19.04
N VAL A 382 -8.10 -16.46 17.79
CA VAL A 382 -8.94 -15.45 17.12
C VAL A 382 -10.38 -15.94 16.93
N GLN A 383 -10.56 -17.22 16.55
CA GLN A 383 -11.88 -17.81 16.41
C GLN A 383 -12.63 -17.86 17.74
N LYS A 384 -11.94 -18.20 18.85
CA LYS A 384 -12.51 -18.19 20.20
C LYS A 384 -12.93 -16.79 20.66
N CYS A 385 -12.18 -15.75 20.29
CA CYS A 385 -12.62 -14.36 20.50
C CYS A 385 -13.87 -14.02 19.65
N GLY A 386 -14.13 -14.82 18.61
CA GLY A 386 -15.25 -14.67 17.71
C GLY A 386 -15.02 -13.60 16.66
N ALA A 387 -13.79 -13.51 16.17
CA ALA A 387 -13.41 -12.72 15.00
C ALA A 387 -12.91 -13.63 13.87
N LYS A 388 -12.68 -13.06 12.69
CA LYS A 388 -12.22 -13.78 11.51
C LYS A 388 -10.69 -13.74 11.40
N PRO A 389 -9.99 -14.88 11.57
CA PRO A 389 -8.55 -14.93 11.28
C PRO A 389 -8.29 -14.74 9.78
N VAL A 390 -7.29 -13.92 9.48
CA VAL A 390 -6.81 -13.62 8.13
C VAL A 390 -5.30 -13.83 8.11
N LEU A 391 -4.83 -14.88 7.46
CA LEU A 391 -3.39 -15.09 7.29
C LEU A 391 -2.81 -13.99 6.39
N ALA A 392 -1.81 -13.29 6.92
CA ALA A 392 -0.95 -12.36 6.22
C ALA A 392 0.45 -12.97 6.14
N GLU A 393 0.98 -13.14 4.94
CA GLU A 393 2.27 -13.76 4.73
C GLU A 393 3.39 -12.76 5.01
N TYR A 394 4.41 -13.20 5.76
CA TYR A 394 5.61 -12.42 6.01
C TYR A 394 6.35 -12.10 4.71
N SER A 395 6.71 -10.82 4.56
CA SER A 395 7.60 -10.32 3.52
C SER A 395 8.89 -9.85 4.20
N PRO A 396 10.07 -10.35 3.83
CA PRO A 396 11.31 -9.81 4.33
C PRO A 396 11.55 -8.44 3.71
N ILE A 397 11.79 -7.44 4.57
CA ILE A 397 11.99 -6.06 4.14
C ILE A 397 13.42 -5.63 4.50
N PRO A 398 14.23 -5.21 3.51
CA PRO A 398 15.58 -4.73 3.75
C PRO A 398 15.65 -3.65 4.83
N GLY A 399 16.64 -3.77 5.72
CA GLY A 399 16.90 -2.80 6.79
C GLY A 399 15.97 -2.89 8.01
N THR A 400 14.99 -3.79 8.03
CA THR A 400 14.21 -4.05 9.26
C THR A 400 15.01 -4.86 10.27
N LYS A 401 14.62 -4.83 11.56
CA LYS A 401 15.34 -5.60 12.60
C LYS A 401 15.32 -7.11 12.34
N MET A 402 14.23 -7.62 11.75
CA MET A 402 14.08 -9.03 11.38
C MET A 402 14.84 -9.40 10.09
N TRP A 403 15.42 -8.42 9.38
CA TRP A 403 16.11 -8.68 8.11
C TRP A 403 17.25 -9.69 8.23
N ILE A 404 18.07 -9.59 9.28
CA ILE A 404 19.22 -10.48 9.47
C ILE A 404 18.76 -11.93 9.62
N GLU A 405 17.81 -12.19 10.52
CA GLU A 405 17.21 -13.52 10.72
C GLU A 405 16.52 -14.03 9.44
N ALA A 406 15.91 -13.13 8.65
CA ALA A 406 15.31 -13.50 7.38
C ALA A 406 16.36 -13.96 6.36
N VAL A 407 17.51 -13.27 6.27
CA VAL A 407 18.62 -13.67 5.39
C VAL A 407 19.19 -15.02 5.80
N GLU A 408 19.41 -15.23 7.10
CA GLU A 408 19.98 -16.48 7.62
C GLU A 408 19.05 -17.68 7.43
N SER A 409 17.74 -17.48 7.50
CA SER A 409 16.74 -18.56 7.40
C SER A 409 16.17 -18.77 6.01
N SER A 410 16.36 -17.85 5.07
CA SER A 410 15.76 -17.94 3.74
C SER A 410 16.45 -18.99 2.88
N PRO A 411 15.70 -19.84 2.15
CA PRO A 411 16.28 -20.68 1.10
C PRO A 411 16.57 -19.90 -0.19
N PHE A 412 16.42 -18.56 -0.18
CA PHE A 412 16.62 -17.69 -1.33
C PHE A 412 17.67 -16.62 -1.04
N ASP A 413 18.33 -16.12 -2.09
CA ASP A 413 19.21 -14.96 -2.01
C ASP A 413 18.39 -13.65 -1.94
N ILE A 414 17.70 -13.45 -0.81
CA ILE A 414 16.89 -12.24 -0.60
C ILE A 414 17.70 -10.93 -0.62
N PRO A 415 18.99 -10.86 -0.22
CA PRO A 415 19.80 -9.65 -0.41
C PRO A 415 20.12 -9.34 -1.88
N GLY A 416 20.41 -10.38 -2.68
CA GLY A 416 20.81 -10.20 -4.07
C GLY A 416 19.66 -9.95 -5.04
N GLU A 417 18.47 -10.49 -4.77
CA GLU A 417 17.34 -10.46 -5.70
C GLU A 417 16.03 -10.03 -5.00
N PRO A 418 15.58 -8.77 -5.24
CA PRO A 418 14.37 -8.23 -4.61
C PRO A 418 13.08 -8.97 -4.95
N LEU A 419 13.02 -9.78 -6.01
CA LEU A 419 11.86 -10.65 -6.29
C LEU A 419 11.57 -11.62 -5.15
N TYR A 420 12.57 -12.03 -4.38
CA TYR A 420 12.40 -12.93 -3.25
C TYR A 420 11.78 -12.27 -2.01
N HIS A 421 11.60 -10.94 -2.02
CA HIS A 421 10.80 -10.25 -1.00
C HIS A 421 9.30 -10.55 -1.13
N ASN A 422 8.84 -11.13 -2.25
CA ASN A 422 7.44 -11.44 -2.48
C ASN A 422 6.92 -12.47 -1.46
N ASN A 423 5.96 -12.05 -0.65
CA ASN A 423 5.41 -12.86 0.44
C ASN A 423 4.70 -14.14 -0.05
N SER A 424 4.27 -14.20 -1.31
CA SER A 424 3.68 -15.40 -1.91
C SER A 424 4.64 -16.57 -2.00
N LEU A 425 5.95 -16.32 -1.86
CA LEU A 425 7.00 -17.33 -1.91
C LEU A 425 7.21 -18.02 -0.56
N LEU A 426 6.65 -17.45 0.53
CA LEU A 426 7.03 -17.72 1.91
C LEU A 426 8.56 -17.66 2.07
N PRO A 427 9.16 -16.45 1.99
CA PRO A 427 10.61 -16.31 1.86
C PRO A 427 11.41 -16.88 3.03
N CYS A 428 10.81 -17.07 4.20
CA CYS A 428 11.43 -17.69 5.38
C CYS A 428 10.77 -19.02 5.76
N ARG A 429 10.23 -19.74 4.77
CA ARG A 429 9.68 -21.10 4.96
C ARG A 429 10.73 -22.05 5.52
N ASN A 430 10.28 -22.97 6.36
CA ASN A 430 11.11 -24.00 6.96
C ASN A 430 10.40 -25.37 6.88
N ASP A 431 11.03 -26.44 7.38
CA ASP A 431 10.48 -27.80 7.31
C ASP A 431 9.11 -27.92 8.00
N ASP A 432 8.88 -27.15 9.06
CA ASP A 432 7.65 -27.15 9.85
C ASP A 432 6.55 -26.25 9.25
N PHE A 433 6.89 -25.03 8.83
CA PHE A 433 5.97 -24.13 8.12
C PHE A 433 6.37 -23.92 6.66
N ASN A 434 5.83 -24.79 5.80
CA ASN A 434 6.05 -24.78 4.36
C ASN A 434 4.76 -24.50 3.56
N PHE A 435 4.87 -24.49 2.23
CA PHE A 435 3.76 -24.14 1.34
C PHE A 435 2.56 -25.10 1.45
N THR A 436 2.80 -26.38 1.73
CA THR A 436 1.73 -27.39 1.92
C THR A 436 0.92 -27.03 3.16
N VAL A 437 1.58 -26.84 4.30
CA VAL A 437 0.95 -26.44 5.57
C VAL A 437 0.15 -25.16 5.41
N TYR A 438 0.78 -24.11 4.87
CA TYR A 438 0.10 -22.83 4.63
C TYR A 438 -1.14 -22.98 3.73
N THR A 439 -1.05 -23.77 2.66
CA THR A 439 -2.18 -24.00 1.74
C THR A 439 -3.33 -24.75 2.43
N GLU A 440 -3.02 -25.73 3.26
CA GLU A 440 -4.01 -26.45 4.06
C GLU A 440 -4.72 -25.54 5.05
N LEU A 441 -3.98 -24.70 5.78
CA LEU A 441 -4.55 -23.72 6.70
C LEU A 441 -5.48 -22.74 5.97
N LYS A 442 -5.06 -22.20 4.81
CA LYS A 442 -5.93 -21.35 3.99
C LYS A 442 -7.19 -22.06 3.51
N LYS A 443 -7.11 -23.33 3.12
CA LYS A 443 -8.29 -24.14 2.73
C LYS A 443 -9.24 -24.34 3.91
N LYS A 444 -8.72 -24.68 5.09
CA LYS A 444 -9.51 -24.84 6.33
C LYS A 444 -10.26 -23.55 6.67
N LEU A 445 -9.57 -22.41 6.68
CA LEU A 445 -10.18 -21.10 6.92
C LEU A 445 -11.30 -20.81 5.92
N LYS A 446 -11.07 -20.99 4.62
CA LYS A 446 -12.10 -20.78 3.59
C LYS A 446 -13.34 -21.66 3.76
N ARG A 447 -13.18 -22.91 4.23
CA ARG A 447 -14.29 -23.84 4.44
C ARG A 447 -15.17 -23.42 5.62
N ASN A 448 -14.56 -23.12 6.77
CA ASN A 448 -15.29 -22.76 7.99
C ASN A 448 -16.19 -21.52 7.78
N PHE A 449 -15.75 -20.55 6.96
CA PHE A 449 -16.58 -19.39 6.62
C PHE A 449 -17.72 -19.68 5.66
N LYS A 450 -17.59 -20.68 4.77
CA LYS A 450 -18.68 -21.05 3.85
C LYS A 450 -19.78 -21.86 4.54
N THR A 451 -19.44 -22.61 5.59
CA THR A 451 -20.38 -23.51 6.25
C THR A 451 -21.04 -22.92 7.49
N GLY A 452 -20.71 -21.68 7.89
CA GLY A 452 -21.25 -21.06 9.10
C GLY A 452 -20.82 -21.73 10.41
N ASN A 453 -19.93 -22.73 10.35
CA ASN A 453 -19.41 -23.44 11.51
C ASN A 453 -18.30 -22.61 12.15
N LEU A 454 -18.70 -21.67 13.00
CA LEU A 454 -17.87 -21.16 14.07
C LEU A 454 -18.29 -21.95 15.31
N ALA A 455 -17.42 -22.85 15.76
CA ALA A 455 -17.61 -23.62 16.98
C ALA A 455 -17.51 -22.70 18.21
#